data_AF-A0A7C3XAG7-F1
#
_entry.id   AF-A0A7C3XAG7-F1
#
_cell.length_a   1.000
_cell.length_b   1.000
_cell.length_c   1.000
_cell.angle_alpha   90.00
_cell.angle_beta   90.00
_cell.angle_gamma   90.00
#
_symmetry.space_group_name_H-M   'P 1'
#
loop_
_entity.id
_entity.type
_entity.pdbx_description
1 polymer ?
#
loop_
_entity_poly.entity_id
_entity_poly.type
_entity_poly.pdbx_seq_one_letter_code
_entity_poly.pdbx_strand_id
1 'polypeptide(L)'
;MGSLPELSWSYERELLATASAFLGRGDVDGVIYLTSFGCGPDSMVMEMFKREVLKGRDKPFMEIVLDEHSAEAGVRTRAEAFVDMLRYRSGRRGGGRRV
;
A
#
# COMPACT_ATOMS: atom_id res chain seq x y z
N MET A 1 6.44 3.88 18.51
CA MET A 1 6.99 3.88 17.14
C MET A 1 8.10 2.83 17.12
N GLY A 2 7.89 1.67 16.50
CA GLY A 2 8.95 0.66 16.41
C GLY A 2 10.07 1.17 15.50
N SER A 3 11.32 0.88 15.83
CA SER A 3 12.46 1.17 14.97
C SER A 3 12.37 0.30 13.71
N LEU A 4 12.31 0.92 12.53
CA LEU A 4 12.46 0.21 11.26
C LEU A 4 13.85 -0.44 11.23
N PRO A 5 13.99 -1.66 10.65
CA PRO A 5 15.29 -2.31 10.51
C PRO A 5 16.28 -1.41 9.75
N GLU A 6 17.57 -1.54 10.06
CA GLU A 6 18.65 -0.84 9.35
C GLU A 6 18.66 -1.32 7.90
N LEU A 7 18.16 -0.46 7.01
CA LEU A 7 18.11 -0.69 5.57
C LEU A 7 19.36 -0.10 4.94
N SER A 8 20.08 -0.91 4.16
CA SER A 8 21.30 -0.52 3.45
C SER A 8 21.08 0.58 2.40
N TRP A 9 19.83 0.76 1.97
CA TRP A 9 19.46 1.72 0.95
C TRP A 9 18.53 2.82 1.50
N SER A 10 18.88 4.07 1.24
CA SER A 10 18.19 5.25 1.77
C SER A 10 16.78 5.41 1.22
N TYR A 11 16.55 5.03 -0.04
CA TYR A 11 15.26 5.19 -0.73
C TYR A 11 14.17 4.29 -0.12
N GLU A 12 14.49 3.05 0.15
CA GLU A 12 13.63 2.03 0.73
C GLU A 12 13.24 2.41 2.17
N ARG A 13 14.20 2.95 2.92
CA ARG A 13 13.95 3.49 4.25
C ARG A 13 12.99 4.67 4.21
N GLU A 14 13.16 5.56 3.24
CA GLU A 14 12.29 6.72 3.04
C GLU A 14 10.86 6.28 2.66
N LEU A 15 10.71 5.30 1.77
CA LEU A 15 9.42 4.71 1.40
C LEU A 15 8.67 4.15 2.62
N LEU A 16 9.33 3.31 3.43
CA LEU A 16 8.71 2.73 4.62
C LEU A 16 8.38 3.78 5.68
N ALA A 17 9.26 4.76 5.90
CA ALA A 17 9.04 5.85 6.84
C ALA A 17 7.84 6.71 6.43
N THR A 18 7.77 7.08 5.15
CA THR A 18 6.67 7.85 4.55
C THR A 18 5.36 7.10 4.71
N ALA A 19 5.32 5.84 4.26
CA ALA A 19 4.15 4.99 4.41
C ALA A 19 3.65 4.91 5.86
N SER A 20 4.56 4.69 6.81
CA SER A 20 4.22 4.60 8.24
C SER A 20 3.66 5.91 8.78
N ALA A 21 4.26 7.04 8.40
CA ALA A 21 3.82 8.37 8.81
C ALA A 21 2.41 8.68 8.28
N PHE A 22 2.17 8.45 6.99
CA PHE A 22 0.85 8.68 6.38
C PHE A 22 -0.22 7.76 6.95
N LEU A 23 0.07 6.47 7.12
CA LEU A 23 -0.89 5.54 7.73
C LEU A 23 -1.17 5.88 9.20
N GLY A 24 -0.26 6.56 9.90
CA GLY A 24 -0.45 7.06 11.27
C GLY A 24 -1.50 8.16 11.41
N ARG A 25 -1.79 8.90 10.34
CA ARG A 25 -2.77 10.02 10.34
C ARG A 25 -4.23 9.56 10.43
N GLY A 26 -4.52 8.32 10.04
CA GLY A 26 -5.87 7.75 10.07
C GLY A 26 -6.78 8.13 8.89
N ASP A 27 -6.38 9.08 8.05
CA ASP A 27 -7.10 9.58 6.87
C ASP A 27 -6.74 8.85 5.55
N VAL A 28 -5.92 7.80 5.63
CA VAL A 28 -5.53 6.96 4.48
C VAL A 28 -6.39 5.70 4.42
N ASP A 29 -7.15 5.51 3.35
CA ASP A 29 -8.06 4.36 3.20
C ASP A 29 -7.38 3.08 2.71
N GLY A 30 -6.28 3.20 1.95
CA GLY A 30 -5.50 2.10 1.42
C GLY A 30 -4.20 2.59 0.79
N VAL A 31 -3.33 1.68 0.37
CA VAL A 31 -2.02 2.00 -0.20
C VAL A 31 -1.82 1.27 -1.53
N ILE A 32 -1.34 2.00 -2.54
CA ILE A 32 -0.87 1.41 -3.80
C ILE A 32 0.64 1.63 -3.86
N TYR A 33 1.41 0.55 -4.01
CA TYR A 33 2.84 0.60 -4.25
C TYR A 33 3.11 0.44 -5.74
N LEU A 34 3.81 1.42 -6.32
CA LEU A 34 4.22 1.42 -7.72
C LEU A 34 5.70 1.07 -7.78
N THR A 35 6.04 0.11 -8.62
CA THR A 35 7.43 -0.31 -8.86
C THR A 35 7.65 -0.57 -10.35
N SER A 36 8.85 -0.31 -10.86
CA SER A 36 9.26 -0.74 -12.20
C SER A 36 9.95 -2.11 -12.21
N PHE A 37 10.27 -2.64 -11.04
CA PHE A 37 11.00 -3.89 -10.83
C PHE A 37 10.33 -4.70 -9.72
N GLY A 38 9.49 -5.68 -10.06
CA GLY A 38 8.87 -6.55 -9.05
C GLY A 38 9.84 -7.52 -8.35
N CYS A 39 11.14 -7.48 -8.65
CA CYS A 39 12.15 -8.36 -8.10
C CYS A 39 13.39 -7.60 -7.62
N GLY A 40 14.10 -8.15 -6.63
CA GLY A 40 15.29 -7.55 -6.03
C GLY A 40 14.94 -6.67 -4.82
N PRO A 41 15.45 -5.43 -4.73
CA PRO A 41 15.24 -4.59 -3.55
C PRO A 41 13.76 -4.30 -3.26
N ASP A 42 12.93 -4.16 -4.30
CA ASP A 42 11.49 -3.87 -4.15
C ASP A 42 10.72 -5.00 -3.47
N SER A 43 11.12 -6.27 -3.66
CA SER A 43 10.50 -7.38 -2.94
C SER A 43 10.82 -7.36 -1.45
N MET A 44 12.01 -6.87 -1.07
CA MET A 44 12.36 -6.64 0.33
C MET A 44 11.56 -5.48 0.91
N VAL A 45 11.40 -4.37 0.19
CA VAL A 45 10.55 -3.23 0.61
C VAL A 45 9.12 -3.70 0.86
N MET A 46 8.57 -4.47 -0.08
CA MET A 46 7.20 -4.96 0.00
C MET A 46 6.99 -5.89 1.18
N GLU A 47 7.94 -6.81 1.45
CA GLU A 47 7.88 -7.68 2.62
C GLU A 47 8.00 -6.88 3.93
N MET A 48 8.91 -5.90 4.00
CA MET A 48 9.05 -5.04 5.17
C MET A 48 7.82 -4.15 5.38
N PHE A 49 7.23 -3.62 4.31
CA PHE A 49 6.00 -2.84 4.39
C PHE A 49 4.87 -3.69 4.99
N LYS A 50 4.71 -4.94 4.54
CA LYS A 50 3.72 -5.87 5.11
C LYS A 50 3.99 -6.18 6.58
N ARG A 51 5.24 -6.44 6.95
CA ARG A 51 5.61 -6.88 8.32
C ARG A 51 5.71 -5.75 9.34
N GLU A 52 6.16 -4.57 8.94
CA GLU A 52 6.49 -3.49 9.87
C GLU A 52 5.47 -2.35 9.80
N VAL A 53 4.95 -2.07 8.61
CA VAL A 53 4.05 -0.92 8.41
C VAL A 53 2.58 -1.33 8.51
N LEU A 54 2.17 -2.41 7.84
CA LEU A 54 0.80 -2.90 7.87
C LEU A 54 0.48 -3.78 9.08
N LYS A 55 1.47 -4.25 9.83
CA LYS A 55 1.23 -5.13 10.98
C LYS A 55 0.29 -4.49 11.99
N GLY A 56 -0.82 -5.18 12.27
CA GLY A 56 -1.89 -4.70 13.15
C GLY A 56 -2.77 -3.60 12.53
N ARG A 57 -2.53 -3.19 11.28
CA ARG A 57 -3.36 -2.24 10.54
C ARG A 57 -4.22 -2.96 9.51
N ASP A 58 -5.53 -2.83 9.64
CA ASP A 58 -6.49 -3.38 8.67
C ASP A 58 -6.73 -2.40 7.51
N LYS A 59 -5.66 -2.16 6.73
CA LYS A 59 -5.58 -1.22 5.60
C LYS A 59 -5.28 -2.00 4.31
N PRO A 60 -6.14 -1.91 3.28
CA PRO A 60 -5.90 -2.56 2.00
C PRO A 60 -4.63 -2.07 1.31
N PHE A 61 -3.95 -2.97 0.61
CA PHE A 61 -2.70 -2.73 -0.09
C PHE A 61 -2.69 -3.42 -1.46
N MET A 62 -2.14 -2.77 -2.47
CA MET A 62 -1.95 -3.33 -3.81
C MET A 62 -0.58 -2.93 -4.38
N GLU A 63 0.05 -3.83 -5.10
CA GLU A 63 1.27 -3.57 -5.87
C GLU A 63 0.94 -3.50 -7.37
N ILE A 64 1.48 -2.50 -8.06
CA ILE A 64 1.43 -2.38 -9.52
C ILE A 64 2.87 -2.31 -10.02
N VAL A 65 3.27 -3.33 -10.77
CA VAL A 65 4.52 -3.33 -11.53
C VAL A 65 4.28 -2.61 -12.86
N LEU A 66 5.14 -1.64 -13.17
CA LEU A 66 5.17 -0.83 -14.38
C LEU A 66 6.30 -1.36 -15.28
N ASP A 67 5.96 -2.22 -16.24
CA ASP A 67 6.90 -2.69 -17.27
C ASP A 67 6.45 -2.25 -18.68
N GLU A 68 7.32 -2.41 -19.68
CA GLU A 68 7.04 -2.03 -21.07
C GLU A 68 5.87 -2.83 -21.69
N HIS A 69 5.53 -3.99 -21.10
CA HIS A 69 4.41 -4.83 -21.51
C HIS A 69 3.12 -4.54 -20.73
N SER A 70 3.17 -3.63 -19.76
CA SER A 70 2.04 -3.26 -18.94
C SER A 70 1.14 -2.37 -19.78
N ALA A 71 0.20 -2.99 -20.49
CA ALA A 71 -0.82 -2.27 -21.21
C ALA A 71 -1.49 -1.27 -20.25
N GLU A 72 -1.50 0.01 -20.63
CA GLU A 72 -2.08 1.13 -19.87
C GLU A 72 -3.47 0.78 -19.29
N ALA A 73 -4.27 0.06 -20.09
CA ALA A 73 -5.57 -0.47 -19.70
C ALA A 73 -5.52 -1.37 -18.44
N GLY A 74 -4.51 -2.23 -18.31
CA GLY A 74 -4.35 -3.12 -17.16
C GLY A 74 -3.99 -2.39 -15.86
N VAL A 75 -3.24 -1.29 -15.93
CA VAL A 75 -2.97 -0.43 -14.76
C VAL A 75 -4.26 0.29 -14.35
N ARG A 76 -4.96 0.89 -15.33
CA ARG A 76 -6.21 1.61 -15.09
C ARG A 76 -7.27 0.73 -14.43
N THR A 77 -7.55 -0.44 -14.99
CA THR A 77 -8.55 -1.37 -14.45
C THR A 77 -8.20 -1.84 -13.03
N ARG A 78 -6.91 -2.07 -12.72
CA ARG A 78 -6.48 -2.44 -11.37
C ARG A 78 -6.70 -1.30 -10.37
N ALA A 79 -6.38 -0.06 -10.76
CA ALA A 79 -6.62 1.10 -9.93
C ALA A 79 -8.12 1.34 -9.68
N GLU A 80 -8.94 1.24 -10.73
CA GLU A 80 -10.41 1.33 -10.63
C GLU A 80 -10.97 0.28 -9.67
N ALA A 81 -10.58 -0.99 -9.85
CA ALA A 81 -11.01 -2.09 -8.99
C ALA A 81 -10.58 -1.91 -7.52
N PHE A 82 -9.37 -1.38 -7.29
CA PHE A 82 -8.89 -1.10 -5.93
C PHE A 82 -9.72 0.00 -5.26
N VAL A 83 -10.01 1.10 -5.97
CA VAL A 83 -10.86 2.19 -5.46
C VAL A 83 -12.28 1.69 -5.17
N ASP A 84 -12.85 0.86 -6.04
CA ASP A 84 -14.19 0.30 -5.82
C ASP A 84 -14.23 -0.63 -4.60
N MET A 85 -13.19 -1.41 -4.36
CA MET A 85 -13.05 -2.21 -3.14
C MET A 85 -12.96 -1.30 -1.89
N LEU A 86 -12.23 -0.19 -1.93
CA LEU A 86 -12.18 0.78 -0.84
C LEU A 86 -13.56 1.38 -0.53
N ARG A 87 -14.30 1.78 -1.58
CA ARG A 87 -15.67 2.30 -1.46
C ARG A 87 -16.62 1.27 -0.83
N TYR A 88 -16.57 0.02 -1.31
CA TYR A 88 -17.36 -1.07 -0.75
C TYR A 88 -17.07 -1.29 0.74
N ARG A 89 -15.79 -1.27 1.13
CA ARG A 89 -15.36 -1.40 2.52
C ARG A 89 -15.80 -0.22 3.39
N SER A 90 -15.76 1.00 2.87
CA SER A 90 -16.25 2.20 3.57
C SER A 90 -17.76 2.12 3.84
N GLY A 91 -18.56 1.70 2.85
CA GLY A 91 -20.00 1.47 3.02
C GLY A 91 -20.34 0.44 4.11
N ARG A 92 -19.49 -0.58 4.30
CA ARG A 92 -19.62 -1.55 5.41
C ARG A 92 -19.26 -0.95 6.77
N ARG A 93 -18.28 -0.04 6.83
CA ARG A 93 -17.91 0.66 8.08
C ARG A 93 -18.98 1.68 8.52
N GLY A 94 -19.74 2.25 7.58
CA GLY A 94 -20.83 3.20 7.85
C GLY A 94 -22.21 2.59 8.16
N GLY A 95 -22.40 1.28 7.98
CA GLY A 95 -23.71 0.61 8.10
C GLY A 95 -24.22 0.32 9.53
N GLY A 96 -23.49 0.73 10.57
CA GLY A 96 -23.81 0.46 11.98
C GLY A 96 -24.72 1.48 12.66
N ARG A 97 -25.41 2.36 11.92
CA ARG A 97 -26.32 3.35 12.51
C ARG A 97 -27.62 3.44 11.71
N ARG A 98 -28.43 2.38 11.83
CA ARG A 98 -29.88 2.47 11.67
C ARG A 98 -30.51 2.38 13.06
N VAL A 99 -30.91 3.53 13.58
CA VAL A 99 -31.96 3.73 14.59
C VAL A 99 -32.68 5.00 14.21
#